data_AF-A0A9D7AJT1-F1
#
_entry.id   AF-A0A9D7AJT1-F1
#
_cell.length_a   1.000
_cell.length_b   1.000
_cell.length_c   1.000
_cell.angle_alpha   90.00
_cell.angle_beta   90.00
_cell.angle_gamma   90.00
#
_symmetry.space_group_name_H-M   'P 1'
#
loop_
_entity.id
_entity.type
_entity.pdbx_description
1 polymer ?
#
loop_
_entity_poly.entity_id
_entity_poly.type
_entity_poly.pdbx_seq_one_letter_code
_entity_poly.pdbx_strand_id
1 'polypeptide(L)'
;MKSWLSIIYGVLVTFSLAGCVVTETTVSHHYGSNDPAMAAQKFYSQYFASGSTGLPTDSQLATFKPYISAELYQSLEHAKKRQLDEIKQHPDEKPSLVDSDLFSSLFEGPSSVDIPSIPVLPGANNVTLQANFTRTEQGKDILHWTDEIKMVKQNDSWVIDDLIYKGNWEFAAKSTLRKALSSE
;
A
#
# COMPACT_ATOMS: atom_id res chain seq x y z
N MET A 1 -27.23 68.68 1.43
CA MET A 1 -28.50 69.06 0.78
C MET A 1 -29.27 67.80 0.43
N LYS A 2 -30.55 67.76 0.84
CA LYS A 2 -31.65 66.86 0.44
C LYS A 2 -31.60 65.38 0.85
N SER A 3 -32.25 65.13 1.98
CA SER A 3 -33.08 63.96 2.27
C SER A 3 -34.26 63.87 1.29
N TRP A 4 -34.64 62.65 0.87
CA TRP A 4 -36.05 62.22 0.83
C TRP A 4 -36.17 60.68 0.84
N LEU A 5 -37.01 60.20 1.77
CA LEU A 5 -37.66 58.89 1.91
C LEU A 5 -38.07 58.18 0.60
N SER A 6 -38.11 56.86 0.65
CA SER A 6 -39.33 56.12 0.27
C SER A 6 -39.40 54.79 1.04
N ILE A 7 -40.51 54.66 1.77
CA ILE A 7 -40.94 53.50 2.54
C ILE A 7 -41.65 52.57 1.56
N ILE A 8 -41.26 51.29 1.51
CA ILE A 8 -42.09 50.24 0.93
C ILE A 8 -42.25 49.15 1.98
N TYR A 9 -43.47 49.08 2.50
CA TYR A 9 -43.99 47.97 3.29
C TYR A 9 -44.11 46.74 2.38
N GLY A 10 -43.40 45.67 2.70
CA GLY A 10 -43.52 44.38 2.02
C GLY A 10 -43.58 43.28 3.07
N VAL A 11 -44.81 42.85 3.39
CA VAL A 11 -45.09 41.70 4.24
C VAL A 11 -44.46 40.46 3.62
N LEU A 12 -43.54 39.81 4.32
CA LEU A 12 -43.02 38.49 3.95
C LEU A 12 -43.38 37.48 5.03
N VAL A 13 -44.25 36.58 4.61
CA VAL A 13 -44.86 35.46 5.33
C VAL A 13 -43.76 34.57 5.92
N THR A 14 -43.83 34.36 7.24
CA THR A 14 -42.98 33.42 7.96
C THR A 14 -43.47 31.99 7.73
N PHE A 15 -42.92 31.31 6.72
CA PHE A 15 -43.02 29.85 6.63
C PHE A 15 -42.02 29.23 7.62
N SER A 16 -42.49 28.87 8.81
CA SER A 16 -41.72 28.00 9.71
C SER A 16 -41.78 26.57 9.16
N LEU A 17 -40.83 26.20 8.31
CA LEU A 17 -40.52 24.80 8.10
C LEU A 17 -39.82 24.29 9.37
N ALA A 18 -40.54 23.49 10.16
CA ALA A 18 -39.92 22.56 11.09
C ALA A 18 -39.15 21.52 10.27
N GLY A 19 -37.92 21.87 9.88
CA GLY A 19 -36.98 20.92 9.33
C GLY A 19 -36.56 19.97 10.44
N CYS A 20 -37.00 18.71 10.36
CA CYS A 20 -36.26 17.63 10.99
C CYS A 20 -34.84 17.69 10.42
N VAL A 21 -33.90 18.20 11.20
CA VAL A 21 -32.49 17.99 10.94
C VAL A 21 -32.26 16.49 11.10
N VAL A 22 -32.21 15.78 9.97
CA VAL A 22 -31.59 14.46 9.92
C VAL A 22 -30.13 14.74 10.24
N THR A 23 -29.73 14.50 11.48
CA THR A 23 -28.31 14.44 11.84
C THR A 23 -27.76 13.21 11.13
N GLU A 24 -27.30 13.39 9.91
CA GLU A 24 -26.39 12.45 9.28
C GLU A 24 -25.22 12.33 10.25
N THR A 25 -25.16 11.18 10.92
CA THR A 25 -23.99 10.80 11.70
C THR A 25 -22.93 10.50 10.66
N THR A 26 -22.21 11.54 10.23
CA THR A 26 -21.01 11.38 9.43
C THR A 26 -20.05 10.57 10.29
N VAL A 27 -19.92 9.29 9.97
CA VAL A 27 -18.78 8.50 10.41
C VAL A 27 -17.58 9.18 9.77
N SER A 28 -16.98 10.11 10.50
CA SER A 28 -15.69 10.71 10.18
C SER A 28 -14.71 9.57 10.00
N HIS A 29 -14.44 9.20 8.75
CA HIS A 29 -13.32 8.35 8.40
C HIS A 29 -12.09 9.19 8.72
N HIS A 30 -11.59 9.08 9.95
CA HIS A 30 -10.31 9.65 10.32
C HIS A 30 -9.23 8.90 9.52
N TYR A 31 -8.95 9.35 8.30
CA TYR A 31 -7.70 9.08 7.59
C TYR A 31 -6.59 9.82 8.34
N GLY A 32 -6.34 9.40 9.59
CA GLY A 32 -5.29 9.95 10.43
C GLY A 32 -3.93 9.55 9.87
N SER A 33 -2.88 10.23 10.33
CA SER A 33 -1.48 9.88 10.08
C SER A 33 -1.08 8.44 10.45
N ASN A 34 -1.99 7.67 11.07
CA ASN A 34 -1.81 6.29 11.49
C ASN A 34 -2.70 5.29 10.71
N ASP A 35 -3.06 5.61 9.46
CA ASP A 35 -3.76 4.71 8.55
C ASP A 35 -2.78 3.68 7.93
N PRO A 36 -3.03 2.35 8.06
CA PRO A 36 -2.19 1.32 7.44
C PRO A 36 -2.12 1.43 5.91
N ALA A 37 -3.20 1.83 5.23
CA ALA A 37 -3.18 1.96 3.78
C ALA A 37 -2.24 3.09 3.33
N MET A 38 -2.24 4.21 4.04
CA MET A 38 -1.29 5.30 3.83
C MET A 38 0.16 4.87 4.05
N ALA A 39 0.43 4.05 5.07
CA ALA A 39 1.77 3.50 5.32
C ALA A 39 2.23 2.59 4.17
N ALA A 40 1.37 1.69 3.71
CA ALA A 40 1.65 0.83 2.56
C ALA A 40 1.84 1.64 1.26
N GLN A 41 1.02 2.66 1.01
CA GLN A 41 1.16 3.53 -0.16
C GLN A 41 2.52 4.26 -0.16
N LYS A 42 2.99 4.72 1.00
CA LYS A 42 4.32 5.34 1.14
C LYS A 42 5.45 4.36 0.83
N PHE A 43 5.34 3.10 1.27
CA PHE A 43 6.27 2.04 0.86
C PHE A 43 6.31 1.90 -0.67
N TYR A 44 5.15 1.73 -1.31
CA TYR A 44 5.11 1.55 -2.76
C TYR A 44 5.63 2.77 -3.53
N SER A 45 5.43 3.98 -2.98
CA SER A 45 6.05 5.20 -3.54
C SER A 45 7.59 5.11 -3.58
N GLN A 46 8.23 4.60 -2.51
CA GLN A 46 9.68 4.39 -2.50
C GLN A 46 10.12 3.24 -3.42
N TYR A 47 9.35 2.16 -3.44
CA TYR A 47 9.54 1.02 -4.31
C TYR A 47 9.56 1.44 -5.79
N PHE A 48 8.56 2.20 -6.26
CA PHE A 48 8.52 2.67 -7.64
C PHE A 48 9.62 3.69 -7.95
N ALA A 49 10.00 4.53 -7.00
CA ALA A 49 11.06 5.53 -7.18
C ALA A 49 12.45 4.90 -7.31
N SER A 50 12.68 3.74 -6.69
CA SER A 50 13.98 3.07 -6.70
C SER A 50 14.11 1.97 -7.77
N GLY A 51 12.99 1.57 -8.38
CA GLY A 51 12.92 0.38 -9.22
C GLY A 51 13.06 -0.90 -8.39
N SER A 52 12.54 -2.01 -8.90
CA SER A 52 12.61 -3.29 -8.20
C SER A 52 12.76 -4.44 -9.18
N THR A 53 13.87 -5.15 -9.06
CA THR A 53 14.07 -6.43 -9.70
C THR A 53 14.95 -7.23 -8.76
N GLY A 54 14.48 -8.40 -8.35
CA GLY A 54 15.17 -9.22 -7.36
C GLY A 54 15.22 -8.61 -5.96
N LEU A 55 16.21 -9.06 -5.18
CA LEU A 55 16.44 -8.59 -3.82
C LEU A 55 16.83 -7.11 -3.77
N PRO A 56 16.32 -6.33 -2.80
CA PRO A 56 16.69 -4.93 -2.65
C PRO A 56 18.18 -4.79 -2.30
N THR A 57 18.83 -3.83 -2.95
CA THR A 57 20.18 -3.38 -2.56
C THR A 57 20.19 -2.84 -1.12
N ASP A 58 21.37 -2.69 -0.51
CA ASP A 58 21.50 -2.10 0.83
C ASP A 58 20.86 -0.71 0.94
N SER A 59 21.00 0.09 -0.12
CA SER A 59 20.41 1.43 -0.19
C SER A 59 18.89 1.37 -0.24
N GLN A 60 18.32 0.54 -1.13
CA GLN A 60 16.87 0.33 -1.20
C GLN A 60 16.31 -0.20 0.11
N LEU A 61 16.98 -1.19 0.72
CA LEU A 61 16.52 -1.77 1.97
C LEU A 61 16.58 -0.76 3.13
N ALA A 62 17.58 0.13 3.16
CA ALA A 62 17.62 1.24 4.11
C ALA A 62 16.44 2.21 3.91
N THR A 63 16.06 2.49 2.66
CA THR A 63 14.87 3.28 2.31
C THR A 63 13.57 2.58 2.72
N PHE A 64 13.50 1.26 2.60
CA PHE A 64 12.30 0.48 2.93
C PHE A 64 12.12 0.25 4.43
N LYS A 65 13.21 0.22 5.19
CA LYS A 65 13.25 -0.07 6.63
C LYS A 65 12.18 0.63 7.49
N PRO A 66 11.80 1.91 7.26
CA PRO A 66 10.75 2.56 8.05
C PRO A 66 9.33 2.01 7.81
N TYR A 67 9.12 1.24 6.73
CA TYR A 67 7.82 0.79 6.27
C TYR A 67 7.62 -0.72 6.34
N ILE A 68 8.64 -1.48 6.70
CA ILE A 68 8.60 -2.94 6.81
C ILE A 68 8.87 -3.38 8.25
N SER A 69 8.29 -4.51 8.66
CA SER A 69 8.52 -5.08 9.99
C SER A 69 9.98 -5.49 10.16
N ALA A 70 10.40 -5.62 11.42
CA ALA A 70 11.74 -6.12 11.74
C ALA A 70 11.94 -7.55 11.18
N GLU A 71 10.89 -8.36 11.22
CA GLU A 71 10.85 -9.73 10.73
C GLU A 71 10.99 -9.80 9.20
N LEU A 72 10.28 -8.94 8.47
CA LEU A 72 10.42 -8.87 7.01
C LEU A 72 11.81 -8.35 6.61
N TYR A 73 12.32 -7.34 7.31
CA TYR A 73 13.68 -6.84 7.11
C TYR A 73 14.73 -7.95 7.29
N GLN A 74 14.63 -8.73 8.37
CA GLN A 74 15.53 -9.87 8.61
C GLN A 74 15.42 -10.95 7.52
N SER A 75 14.21 -11.22 7.04
CA SER A 75 13.99 -12.19 5.95
C SER A 75 14.70 -11.75 4.66
N LEU A 76 14.65 -10.47 4.33
CA LEU A 76 15.35 -9.90 3.17
C LEU A 76 16.87 -9.98 3.34
N GLU A 77 17.40 -9.65 4.52
CA GLU A 77 18.84 -9.74 4.81
C GLU A 77 19.35 -11.18 4.74
N HIS A 78 18.61 -12.15 5.27
CA HIS A 78 18.94 -13.56 5.16
C HIS A 78 18.95 -14.04 3.70
N ALA A 79 17.95 -13.65 2.91
CA ALA A 79 17.90 -13.98 1.49
C ALA A 79 19.10 -13.41 0.73
N LYS A 80 19.49 -12.15 1.00
CA LYS A 80 20.70 -11.53 0.41
C LYS A 80 21.96 -12.29 0.77
N LYS A 81 22.11 -12.70 2.04
CA LYS A 81 23.26 -13.50 2.47
C LYS A 81 23.32 -14.85 1.75
N ARG A 82 22.19 -15.55 1.61
CA ARG A 82 22.11 -16.81 0.86
C ARG A 82 22.50 -16.61 -0.59
N GLN A 83 21.96 -15.59 -1.25
CA GLN A 83 22.30 -15.25 -2.63
C GLN A 83 23.82 -15.00 -2.81
N LEU A 84 24.45 -14.29 -1.87
CA LEU A 84 25.90 -14.08 -1.88
C LEU A 84 26.70 -15.38 -1.73
N ASP A 85 26.18 -16.35 -0.99
CA ASP A 85 26.82 -17.66 -0.83
C ASP A 85 26.60 -18.55 -2.06
N GLU A 86 25.42 -18.48 -2.70
CA GLU A 86 25.16 -19.12 -4.02
C GLU A 86 26.14 -18.63 -5.08
N ILE A 87 26.34 -17.31 -5.20
CA ILE A 87 27.29 -16.71 -6.16
C ILE A 87 28.71 -17.24 -5.93
N LYS A 88 29.13 -17.44 -4.67
CA LYS A 88 30.47 -17.96 -4.35
C LYS A 88 30.60 -19.45 -4.67
N GLN A 89 29.57 -20.23 -4.39
CA GLN A 89 29.58 -21.68 -4.57
C GLN A 89 29.38 -22.09 -6.03
N HIS A 90 28.57 -21.33 -6.76
CA HIS A 90 28.13 -21.59 -8.12
C HIS A 90 28.27 -20.34 -9.00
N PRO A 91 29.51 -19.86 -9.27
CA PRO A 91 29.73 -18.57 -9.93
C PRO A 91 29.23 -18.50 -11.39
N ASP A 92 29.08 -19.65 -12.04
CA ASP A 92 28.58 -19.75 -13.42
C ASP A 92 27.05 -19.93 -13.49
N GLU A 93 26.39 -20.06 -12.33
CA GLU A 93 24.94 -20.22 -12.23
C GLU A 93 24.29 -18.87 -11.90
N LYS A 94 23.08 -18.67 -12.42
CA LYS A 94 22.29 -17.50 -12.07
C LYS A 94 21.77 -17.67 -10.63
N PRO A 95 22.06 -16.73 -9.72
CA PRO A 95 21.63 -16.86 -8.34
C PRO A 95 20.11 -16.72 -8.21
N SER A 96 19.55 -17.24 -7.11
CA SER A 96 18.13 -17.14 -6.81
C SER A 96 17.70 -15.68 -6.61
N LEU A 97 16.40 -15.37 -6.81
CA LEU A 97 15.79 -14.06 -6.48
C LEU A 97 16.47 -12.83 -7.13
N VAL A 98 17.05 -12.98 -8.33
CA VAL A 98 17.73 -11.87 -9.04
C VAL A 98 16.83 -11.13 -10.04
N ASP A 99 15.87 -11.84 -10.66
CA ASP A 99 15.10 -11.29 -11.78
C ASP A 99 13.62 -11.03 -11.48
N SER A 100 13.05 -11.70 -10.47
CA SER A 100 11.63 -11.55 -10.16
C SER A 100 11.39 -10.32 -9.31
N ASP A 101 10.32 -9.58 -9.57
CA ASP A 101 9.75 -8.71 -8.55
C ASP A 101 9.32 -9.53 -7.33
N LEU A 102 9.58 -8.98 -6.15
CA LEU A 102 9.29 -9.61 -4.86
C LEU A 102 8.06 -8.98 -4.20
N PHE A 103 7.75 -7.72 -4.51
CA PHE A 103 6.69 -6.97 -3.82
C PHE A 103 5.35 -6.99 -4.56
N SER A 104 5.19 -7.93 -5.49
CA SER A 104 3.93 -8.29 -6.13
C SER A 104 3.98 -9.72 -6.65
N SER A 105 2.84 -10.27 -7.04
CA SER A 105 2.76 -11.61 -7.62
C SER A 105 3.18 -11.70 -9.10
N LEU A 106 3.44 -10.57 -9.78
CA LEU A 106 3.86 -10.52 -11.18
C LEU A 106 5.38 -10.49 -11.28
N PHE A 107 5.95 -11.38 -12.10
CA PHE A 107 7.40 -11.50 -12.27
C PHE A 107 8.07 -10.18 -12.71
N GLU A 108 7.45 -9.47 -13.65
CA GLU A 108 7.93 -8.18 -14.17
C GLU A 108 7.58 -6.99 -13.27
N GLY A 109 6.78 -7.20 -12.23
CA GLY A 109 6.29 -6.20 -11.29
C GLY A 109 5.23 -5.23 -11.84
N PRO A 110 4.50 -4.53 -10.96
CA PRO A 110 3.51 -3.53 -11.34
C PRO A 110 4.11 -2.23 -11.86
N SER A 111 3.31 -1.49 -12.60
CA SER A 111 3.56 -0.09 -12.97
C SER A 111 2.91 0.89 -11.97
N SER A 112 1.85 0.47 -11.29
CA SER A 112 1.17 1.27 -10.26
C SER A 112 0.43 0.39 -9.25
N VAL A 113 0.07 0.99 -8.11
CA VAL A 113 -0.77 0.37 -7.08
C VAL A 113 -1.79 1.36 -6.53
N ASP A 114 -3.00 0.88 -6.30
CA ASP A 114 -4.04 1.52 -5.51
C ASP A 114 -4.33 0.67 -4.26
N ILE A 115 -4.26 1.29 -3.08
CA ILE A 115 -4.45 0.63 -1.79
C ILE A 115 -5.56 1.38 -1.05
N PRO A 116 -6.83 0.94 -1.15
CA PRO A 116 -7.93 1.61 -0.50
C PRO A 116 -7.84 1.46 1.02
N SER A 117 -8.09 2.54 1.75
CA SER A 117 -8.19 2.47 3.21
C SER A 117 -9.41 1.68 3.64
N ILE A 118 -9.29 1.07 4.81
CA ILE A 118 -10.35 0.31 5.44
C ILE A 118 -10.51 0.73 6.90
N PRO A 119 -11.70 0.57 7.49
CA PRO A 119 -11.88 0.77 8.92
C PRO A 119 -10.97 -0.17 9.72
N VAL A 120 -10.18 0.40 10.63
CA VAL A 120 -9.33 -0.36 11.56
C VAL A 120 -9.96 -0.32 12.95
N LEU A 121 -10.17 -1.50 13.55
CA LEU A 121 -10.73 -1.59 14.88
C LEU A 121 -9.77 -1.01 15.94
N PRO A 122 -10.27 -0.29 16.96
CA PRO A 122 -9.45 0.13 18.09
C PRO A 122 -8.73 -1.07 18.73
N GLY A 123 -7.43 -0.92 18.97
CA GLY A 123 -6.59 -1.98 19.57
C GLY A 123 -6.12 -3.06 18.59
N ALA A 124 -6.50 -3.02 17.31
CA ALA A 124 -5.95 -3.91 16.30
C ALA A 124 -4.42 -3.73 16.20
N ASN A 125 -3.70 -4.85 16.21
CA ASN A 125 -2.25 -4.91 16.05
C ASN A 125 -1.84 -5.49 14.69
N ASN A 126 -2.79 -6.01 13.92
CA ASN A 126 -2.59 -6.52 12.57
C ASN A 126 -3.82 -6.21 11.72
N VAL A 127 -3.61 -6.05 10.41
CA VAL A 127 -4.69 -5.89 9.43
C VAL A 127 -4.22 -6.37 8.06
N THR A 128 -5.16 -6.78 7.22
CA THR A 128 -4.88 -7.14 5.82
C THR A 128 -5.49 -6.09 4.91
N LEU A 129 -4.68 -5.56 3.99
CA LEU A 129 -5.10 -4.62 2.96
C LEU A 129 -5.14 -5.31 1.60
N GLN A 130 -5.98 -4.81 0.71
CA GLN A 130 -5.93 -5.16 -0.72
C GLN A 130 -5.01 -4.19 -1.44
N ALA A 131 -4.17 -4.71 -2.33
CA ALA A 131 -3.31 -3.92 -3.20
C ALA A 131 -3.71 -4.18 -4.66
N ASN A 132 -4.38 -3.20 -5.26
CA ASN A 132 -4.85 -3.26 -6.64
C ASN A 132 -3.72 -2.80 -7.55
N PHE A 133 -3.06 -3.75 -8.19
CA PHE A 133 -1.94 -3.50 -9.07
C PHE A 133 -2.38 -3.38 -10.53
N THR A 134 -1.63 -2.57 -11.28
CA THR A 134 -1.74 -2.47 -12.72
C THR A 134 -0.36 -2.57 -13.35
N ARG A 135 -0.26 -3.34 -14.44
CA ARG A 135 0.91 -3.37 -15.32
C ARG A 135 0.56 -2.68 -16.63
N THR A 136 1.37 -1.69 -16.98
CA THR A 136 1.23 -0.92 -18.21
C THR A 136 2.44 -1.17 -19.11
N GLU A 137 2.19 -1.50 -20.37
CA GLU A 137 3.23 -1.65 -21.40
C GLU A 137 2.87 -0.82 -22.62
N GLN A 138 3.85 -0.08 -23.16
CA GLN A 138 3.65 0.81 -24.31
C GLN A 138 2.44 1.76 -24.15
N GLY A 139 2.21 2.23 -22.92
CA GLY A 139 1.12 3.15 -22.58
C GLY A 139 -0.27 2.50 -22.50
N LYS A 140 -0.36 1.16 -22.47
CA LYS A 140 -1.62 0.44 -22.30
C LYS A 140 -1.56 -0.48 -21.09
N ASP A 141 -2.64 -0.49 -20.32
CA ASP A 141 -2.79 -1.45 -19.23
C ASP A 141 -3.01 -2.84 -19.83
N ILE A 142 -2.11 -3.76 -19.51
CA ILE A 142 -2.12 -5.13 -20.03
C ILE A 142 -2.57 -6.15 -18.99
N LEU A 143 -2.45 -5.81 -17.70
CA LEU A 143 -2.85 -6.68 -16.60
C LEU A 143 -3.26 -5.86 -15.38
N HIS A 144 -4.35 -6.28 -14.76
CA HIS A 144 -4.78 -5.81 -13.44
C HIS A 144 -4.94 -7.02 -12.53
N TRP A 145 -4.48 -6.89 -11.28
CA TRP A 145 -4.63 -7.94 -10.29
C TRP A 145 -4.64 -7.35 -8.89
N THR A 146 -5.07 -8.15 -7.93
CA THR A 146 -5.08 -7.77 -6.52
C THR A 146 -4.26 -8.76 -5.75
N ASP A 147 -3.28 -8.28 -5.00
CA ASP A 147 -2.59 -9.03 -3.94
C ASP A 147 -3.07 -8.54 -2.56
N GLU A 148 -2.66 -9.21 -1.49
CA GLU A 148 -2.92 -8.76 -0.12
C GLU A 148 -1.63 -8.35 0.59
N ILE A 149 -1.70 -7.26 1.35
CA ILE A 149 -0.60 -6.80 2.21
C ILE A 149 -0.97 -7.07 3.66
N LYS A 150 -0.15 -7.86 4.35
CA LYS A 150 -0.25 -8.03 5.80
C LYS A 150 0.48 -6.89 6.49
N MET A 151 -0.26 -6.10 7.24
CA MET A 151 0.25 -5.00 8.04
C MET A 151 0.27 -5.40 9.51
N VAL A 152 1.31 -4.98 10.24
CA VAL A 152 1.40 -5.11 11.69
C VAL A 152 1.70 -3.76 12.33
N LYS A 153 1.30 -3.60 13.58
CA LYS A 153 1.61 -2.40 14.37
C LYS A 153 2.90 -2.63 15.15
N GLN A 154 3.93 -1.85 14.86
CA GLN A 154 5.25 -1.91 15.49
C GLN A 154 5.64 -0.49 15.94
N ASN A 155 5.96 -0.31 17.23
CA ASN A 155 6.29 0.99 17.82
C ASN A 155 5.26 2.08 17.47
N ASP A 156 3.98 1.75 17.63
CA ASP A 156 2.81 2.58 17.30
C ASP A 156 2.61 2.98 15.83
N SER A 157 3.42 2.45 14.92
CA SER A 157 3.32 2.67 13.48
C SER A 157 2.89 1.40 12.75
N TRP A 158 2.14 1.54 11.66
CA TRP A 158 1.84 0.43 10.75
C TRP A 158 3.01 0.19 9.80
N VAL A 159 3.41 -1.08 9.67
CA VAL A 159 4.46 -1.54 8.76
C VAL A 159 4.03 -2.81 8.04
N ILE A 160 4.56 -3.03 6.85
CA ILE A 160 4.34 -4.24 6.05
C ILE A 160 5.11 -5.40 6.68
N ASP A 161 4.41 -6.48 6.98
CA ASP A 161 5.00 -7.71 7.54
C ASP A 161 5.15 -8.83 6.51
N ASP A 162 4.19 -8.93 5.58
CA ASP A 162 4.19 -9.93 4.53
C ASP A 162 3.29 -9.50 3.37
N LEU A 163 3.44 -10.14 2.23
CA LEU A 163 2.51 -10.02 1.11
C LEU A 163 1.98 -11.40 0.78
N ILE A 164 0.68 -11.52 0.50
CA ILE A 164 0.12 -12.75 -0.07
C ILE A 164 -0.11 -12.53 -1.55
N TYR A 165 0.51 -13.38 -2.35
CA TYR A 165 0.36 -13.39 -3.79
C TYR A 165 -0.96 -14.04 -4.18
N LYS A 166 -1.80 -13.28 -4.88
CA LYS A 166 -3.18 -13.65 -5.24
C LYS A 166 -3.46 -13.49 -6.73
N GLY A 167 -2.48 -13.07 -7.53
CA GLY A 167 -2.55 -13.09 -8.99
C GLY A 167 -3.17 -14.38 -9.52
N ASN A 168 -4.09 -14.32 -10.47
CA ASN A 168 -4.97 -15.44 -10.85
C ASN A 168 -4.62 -16.13 -12.18
N TRP A 169 -3.52 -15.73 -12.83
CA TRP A 169 -3.04 -16.38 -14.06
C TRP A 169 -2.24 -17.66 -13.76
N GLU A 170 -2.00 -18.45 -14.81
CA GLU A 170 -1.43 -19.82 -14.74
C GLU A 170 -0.06 -19.87 -14.06
N PHE A 171 0.79 -18.87 -14.32
CA PHE A 171 2.16 -18.80 -13.80
C PHE A 171 2.34 -17.72 -12.72
N ALA A 172 1.25 -17.25 -12.11
CA ALA A 172 1.35 -16.30 -11.00
C ALA A 172 2.06 -16.96 -9.82
N ALA A 173 2.90 -16.21 -9.11
CA ALA A 173 3.40 -16.69 -7.83
C ALA A 173 2.22 -16.99 -6.88
N LYS A 174 2.20 -18.16 -6.24
CA LYS A 174 1.15 -18.59 -5.30
C LYS A 174 1.76 -18.88 -3.93
N SER A 175 2.14 -17.83 -3.20
CA SER A 175 2.84 -17.93 -1.93
C SER A 175 2.70 -16.63 -1.13
N THR A 176 3.55 -16.46 -0.11
CA THR A 176 3.80 -15.16 0.51
C THR A 176 5.22 -14.69 0.22
N LEU A 177 5.47 -13.38 0.35
CA LEU A 177 6.81 -12.81 0.22
C LEU A 177 7.78 -13.48 1.19
N ARG A 178 7.46 -13.55 2.48
CA ARG A 178 8.37 -14.19 3.45
C ARG A 178 8.64 -15.65 3.12
N LYS A 179 7.64 -16.38 2.61
CA LYS A 179 7.85 -17.76 2.17
C LYS A 179 8.80 -17.84 0.97
N ALA A 180 8.66 -16.95 -0.02
CA ALA A 180 9.60 -16.85 -1.15
C ALA A 180 11.02 -16.45 -0.71
N LEU A 181 11.16 -15.65 0.34
CA LEU A 181 12.46 -15.30 0.94
C LEU A 181 13.08 -16.43 1.76
N SER A 182 12.29 -17.41 2.19
CA SER A 182 12.73 -18.54 2.99
C SER A 182 13.04 -19.82 2.19
N SER A 183 12.64 -19.88 0.92
CA SER A 183 12.85 -21.06 0.09
C SER A 183 14.34 -21.28 -0.20
N GLU A 184 14.78 -22.51 0.09
CA GLU A 184 16.03 -23.14 -0.32
C GLU A 184 15.93 -23.70 -1.74
#